data_AF-A0A927MQ37-F1
#
_entry.id   AF-A0A927MQ37-F1
#
_cell.length_a   1.000
_cell.length_b   1.000
_cell.length_c   1.000
_cell.angle_alpha   90.00
_cell.angle_beta   90.00
_cell.angle_gamma   90.00
#
_symmetry.space_group_name_H-M   'P 1'
#
loop_
_entity.id
_entity.type
_entity.pdbx_description
1 polymer ?
#
loop_
_entity_poly.entity_id
_entity_poly.type
_entity_poly.pdbx_seq_one_letter_code
_entity_poly.pdbx_strand_id
1 'polypeptide(L)'
;MHEREPVNEQQMVDQGTSGSGALRGGVRLRKALMAAIAVLAAVVVVKPAAADAVALAQDALRDPAVISGVVYEDRNENGERDEGERGLKGVSVSDGRTIVQTDGAGGYRIETDSERRITDLVFVSQPGRLCCAG
;
A
#
# COMPACT_ATOMS: atom_id res chain seq x y z
N MET A 1 43.23 -10.96 -78.78
CA MET A 1 42.38 -10.19 -79.71
C MET A 1 41.06 -10.93 -79.82
N HIS A 2 40.03 -10.43 -79.13
CA HIS A 2 38.66 -10.92 -79.22
C HIS A 2 37.81 -9.68 -79.48
N GLU A 3 37.39 -9.55 -80.73
CA GLU A 3 36.39 -8.59 -81.17
C GLU A 3 35.04 -9.30 -81.32
N ARG A 4 33.99 -8.46 -81.34
CA ARG A 4 32.59 -8.69 -81.73
C ARG A 4 31.69 -9.21 -80.62
N GLU A 5 30.47 -8.74 -80.41
CA GLU A 5 29.68 -7.56 -80.79
C GLU A 5 28.42 -7.63 -79.87
N PRO A 6 27.62 -6.56 -79.70
CA PRO A 6 26.58 -6.48 -78.67
C PRO A 6 25.12 -6.69 -79.17
N VAL A 7 24.24 -7.12 -78.23
CA VAL A 7 22.76 -6.84 -78.13
C VAL A 7 21.88 -7.48 -79.25
N ASN A 8 20.71 -8.13 -79.05
CA ASN A 8 19.61 -8.15 -78.09
C ASN A 8 18.72 -9.40 -78.31
N GLU A 9 17.73 -9.56 -77.42
CA GLU A 9 16.40 -10.16 -77.62
C GLU A 9 16.17 -11.65 -77.30
N GLN A 10 15.38 -11.80 -76.23
CA GLN A 10 14.30 -12.77 -76.06
C GLN A 10 14.68 -14.25 -75.90
N GLN A 11 14.83 -14.67 -74.64
CA GLN A 11 14.19 -15.94 -74.25
C GLN A 11 13.81 -15.98 -72.76
N MET A 12 12.50 -15.81 -72.54
CA MET A 12 11.70 -16.63 -71.62
C MET A 12 11.88 -16.43 -70.11
N VAL A 13 11.18 -15.42 -69.60
CA VAL A 13 10.66 -15.42 -68.24
C VAL A 13 9.27 -16.05 -68.29
N ASP A 14 9.17 -17.36 -68.06
CA ASP A 14 7.96 -17.99 -67.51
C ASP A 14 8.31 -19.38 -66.98
N GLN A 15 8.25 -19.53 -65.65
CA GLN A 15 7.64 -20.70 -65.03
C GLN A 15 6.95 -20.23 -63.75
N GLY A 16 5.64 -20.00 -63.86
CA GLY A 16 4.75 -19.87 -62.73
C GLY A 16 4.71 -21.14 -61.87
N THR A 17 4.52 -20.95 -60.56
CA THR A 17 3.50 -21.67 -59.78
C THR A 17 2.90 -20.63 -58.83
N SER A 18 1.72 -20.08 -59.15
CA SER A 18 0.38 -20.68 -58.99
C SER A 18 -0.05 -20.80 -57.53
N GLY A 19 -1.03 -19.97 -57.16
CA GLY A 19 -1.94 -20.14 -56.02
C GLY A 19 -1.33 -19.76 -54.67
N SER A 20 -1.44 -18.53 -54.17
CA SER A 20 -2.71 -17.94 -53.71
C SER A 20 -3.78 -18.99 -53.34
N GLY A 21 -3.42 -19.87 -52.40
CA GLY A 21 -4.32 -20.82 -51.74
C GLY A 21 -4.30 -20.62 -50.23
N ALA A 22 -5.48 -20.39 -49.65
CA ALA A 22 -5.79 -20.37 -48.21
C ALA A 22 -5.59 -19.04 -47.44
N LEU A 23 -6.33 -18.00 -47.85
CA LEU A 23 -6.98 -17.15 -46.85
C LEU A 23 -7.89 -18.01 -45.96
N ARG A 24 -8.01 -17.66 -44.66
CA ARG A 24 -9.27 -17.55 -43.87
C ARG A 24 -9.24 -18.07 -42.40
N GLY A 25 -8.11 -18.52 -41.85
CA GLY A 25 -8.05 -18.99 -40.45
C GLY A 25 -7.64 -17.94 -39.38
N GLY A 26 -6.65 -17.09 -39.68
CA GLY A 26 -5.92 -16.33 -38.65
C GLY A 26 -6.62 -15.08 -38.09
N VAL A 27 -7.52 -14.44 -38.84
CA VAL A 27 -8.21 -13.22 -38.38
C VAL A 27 -9.23 -13.55 -37.29
N ARG A 28 -9.90 -14.71 -37.39
CA ARG A 28 -10.86 -15.17 -36.37
C ARG A 28 -10.14 -15.56 -35.08
N LEU A 29 -9.00 -16.23 -35.17
CA LEU A 29 -8.16 -16.58 -34.02
C LEU A 29 -7.57 -15.36 -33.32
N ARG A 30 -7.02 -14.39 -34.09
CA ARG A 30 -6.50 -13.13 -33.53
C ARG A 30 -7.61 -12.30 -32.87
N LYS A 31 -8.78 -12.19 -33.50
CA LYS A 31 -9.95 -11.52 -32.90
C LYS A 31 -10.42 -12.23 -31.63
N ALA A 32 -10.44 -13.57 -31.62
CA ALA A 32 -10.80 -14.35 -30.43
C ALA A 32 -9.80 -14.17 -29.29
N LEU A 33 -8.50 -14.15 -29.59
CA LEU A 33 -7.45 -13.89 -28.61
C LEU A 33 -7.54 -12.48 -28.03
N MET A 34 -7.72 -11.46 -28.88
CA MET A 34 -7.90 -10.08 -28.42
C MET A 34 -9.17 -9.91 -27.59
N ALA A 35 -10.25 -10.58 -27.95
CA ALA A 35 -11.47 -10.60 -27.15
C ALA A 35 -11.26 -11.28 -25.79
N ALA A 36 -10.55 -12.41 -25.75
CA ALA A 36 -10.24 -13.12 -24.51
C ALA A 36 -9.35 -12.27 -23.56
N ILE A 37 -8.33 -11.60 -24.10
CA ILE A 37 -7.48 -10.69 -23.33
C ILE A 37 -8.29 -9.48 -22.83
N ALA A 38 -9.15 -8.90 -23.67
CA ALA A 38 -10.01 -7.79 -23.27
C ALA A 38 -11.01 -8.19 -22.16
N VAL A 39 -11.59 -9.39 -22.25
CA VAL A 39 -12.46 -9.95 -21.20
C VAL A 39 -11.69 -10.18 -19.91
N LEU A 40 -10.50 -10.79 -19.98
CA LEU A 40 -9.65 -11.01 -18.81
C LEU A 40 -9.26 -9.68 -18.14
N ALA A 41 -8.87 -8.68 -18.94
CA ALA A 41 -8.56 -7.34 -18.45
C ALA A 41 -9.78 -6.68 -17.81
N ALA A 42 -10.96 -6.80 -18.41
CA ALA A 42 -12.21 -6.25 -17.86
C ALA A 42 -12.58 -6.91 -16.51
N VAL A 43 -12.41 -8.23 -16.38
CA VAL A 43 -12.65 -8.96 -15.12
C VAL A 43 -11.77 -8.43 -13.98
N VAL A 44 -10.53 -8.01 -14.27
CA VAL A 44 -9.61 -7.42 -13.27
C VAL A 44 -9.99 -5.98 -12.90
N VAL A 45 -10.62 -5.22 -13.82
CA VAL A 45 -10.95 -3.80 -13.61
C VAL A 45 -12.28 -3.60 -12.88
N VAL A 46 -13.18 -4.59 -12.92
CA VAL A 46 -14.42 -4.58 -12.11
C VAL A 46 -14.03 -4.79 -10.65
N LYS A 47 -13.72 -3.71 -9.94
CA LYS A 47 -13.67 -3.72 -8.48
C LYS A 47 -15.00 -4.29 -7.99
N PRO A 48 -15.03 -5.42 -7.27
CA PRO A 48 -16.27 -5.86 -6.69
C PRO A 48 -16.69 -4.80 -5.67
N ALA A 49 -17.87 -4.20 -5.85
CA ALA A 49 -18.41 -3.18 -4.94
C ALA A 49 -18.51 -3.68 -3.48
N ALA A 50 -18.47 -5.00 -3.29
CA ALA A 50 -18.38 -5.62 -1.98
C ALA A 50 -16.99 -5.49 -1.32
N ALA A 51 -15.89 -5.22 -2.03
CA ALA A 51 -14.56 -5.07 -1.43
C ALA A 51 -14.48 -3.86 -0.50
N ASP A 52 -15.04 -2.72 -0.92
CA ASP A 52 -15.07 -1.51 -0.09
C ASP A 52 -16.00 -1.70 1.13
N ALA A 53 -17.12 -2.41 0.95
CA ALA A 53 -18.04 -2.75 2.04
C ALA A 53 -17.43 -3.74 3.05
N VAL A 54 -16.66 -4.72 2.58
CA VAL A 54 -15.97 -5.71 3.42
C VAL A 54 -14.85 -5.05 4.23
N ALA A 55 -14.12 -4.08 3.67
CA ALA A 55 -13.06 -3.37 4.40
C ALA A 55 -13.60 -2.55 5.59
N LEU A 56 -14.72 -1.83 5.40
CA LEU A 56 -15.36 -1.07 6.49
C LEU A 56 -16.00 -2.00 7.54
N ALA A 57 -16.57 -3.13 7.12
CA ALA A 57 -17.13 -4.12 8.04
C ALA A 57 -16.03 -4.77 8.89
N GLN A 58 -14.85 -5.04 8.32
CA GLN A 58 -13.71 -5.57 9.06
C GLN A 58 -13.21 -4.62 10.14
N ASP A 59 -13.19 -3.31 9.88
CA ASP A 59 -12.77 -2.31 10.87
C ASP A 59 -13.75 -2.24 12.05
N ALA A 60 -15.05 -2.33 11.77
CA ALA A 60 -16.11 -2.35 12.79
C ALA A 60 -16.15 -3.64 13.64
N LEU A 61 -15.55 -4.74 13.15
CA LEU A 61 -15.46 -6.02 13.85
C LEU A 61 -14.16 -6.19 14.64
N ARG A 62 -13.22 -5.24 14.57
CA ARG A 62 -11.95 -5.30 15.31
C ARG A 62 -12.17 -4.92 16.77
N ASP A 63 -11.59 -5.72 17.67
CA ASP A 63 -11.58 -5.43 19.10
C ASP A 63 -10.41 -4.47 19.39
N PRO A 64 -10.66 -3.23 19.86
CA PRO A 64 -9.60 -2.27 20.14
C PRO A 64 -8.73 -2.74 21.31
N ALA A 65 -7.42 -2.58 21.17
CA ALA A 65 -6.49 -2.72 22.27
C ALA A 65 -6.44 -1.43 23.10
N VAL A 66 -6.15 -1.56 24.39
CA VAL A 66 -6.00 -0.41 25.28
C VAL A 66 -4.58 -0.36 25.81
N ILE A 67 -3.93 0.79 25.66
CA ILE A 67 -2.68 1.14 26.33
C ILE A 67 -3.00 2.18 27.40
N SER A 68 -2.63 1.91 28.66
CA SER A 68 -2.89 2.83 29.76
C SER A 68 -1.78 2.80 30.80
N GLY A 69 -1.58 3.92 31.49
CA GLY A 69 -0.58 4.04 32.55
C GLY A 69 -0.68 5.36 33.30
N VAL A 70 0.36 5.65 34.08
CA VAL A 70 0.48 6.89 34.87
C VAL A 70 1.86 7.49 34.62
N VAL A 71 1.90 8.81 34.39
CA VAL A 71 3.14 9.59 34.40
C VAL A 71 3.26 10.31 35.73
N TYR A 72 4.40 10.16 36.42
CA TYR A 72 4.63 10.67 37.77
C TYR A 72 6.02 11.30 37.90
N GLU A 73 6.18 12.13 38.94
CA GLU A 73 7.47 12.68 39.34
C GLU A 73 8.18 11.68 40.26
N ASP A 74 9.14 10.93 39.69
CA ASP A 74 10.05 10.06 40.44
C ASP A 74 11.06 10.94 41.20
N ARG A 75 10.86 11.07 42.52
CA ARG A 75 11.67 11.98 43.35
C ARG A 75 12.88 11.31 43.96
N ASN A 76 12.88 9.99 44.04
CA ASN A 76 13.97 9.22 44.64
C ASN A 76 14.82 8.49 43.59
N GLU A 77 14.47 8.65 42.30
CA GLU A 77 15.19 8.17 41.12
C GLU A 77 15.29 6.64 41.06
N ASN A 78 14.31 5.92 41.59
CA ASN A 78 14.32 4.46 41.62
C ASN A 78 13.62 3.82 40.40
N GLY A 79 12.93 4.59 39.56
CA GLY A 79 12.20 4.11 38.39
C GLY A 79 10.89 3.37 38.69
N GLU A 80 10.47 3.32 39.96
CA GLU A 80 9.20 2.75 40.41
C GLU A 80 8.27 3.87 40.87
N ARG A 81 6.97 3.60 40.91
CA ARG A 81 6.00 4.58 41.42
C ARG A 81 5.80 4.36 42.90
N ASP A 82 6.22 5.32 43.71
CA ASP A 82 6.09 5.26 45.16
C ASP A 82 4.84 5.97 45.70
N GLU A 83 4.45 5.61 46.93
CA GLU A 83 3.41 6.32 47.66
C GLU A 83 3.80 7.79 47.90
N GLY A 84 2.91 8.71 47.53
CA GLY A 84 3.13 10.15 47.67
C GLY A 84 3.76 10.82 46.45
N GLU A 85 4.18 10.06 45.44
CA GLU A 85 4.66 10.63 44.18
C GLU A 85 3.51 11.21 43.36
N ARG A 86 3.74 12.45 42.91
CA ARG A 86 2.70 13.24 42.24
C ARG A 86 2.60 12.83 40.78
N GLY A 87 1.38 12.59 40.31
CA GLY A 87 1.09 12.46 38.89
C GLY A 87 1.31 13.77 38.13
N LEU A 88 1.86 13.68 36.92
CA LEU A 88 2.14 14.83 36.07
C LEU A 88 0.99 15.04 35.08
N LYS A 89 0.31 16.18 35.19
CA LYS A 89 -0.77 16.59 34.27
C LYS A 89 -0.21 17.21 32.98
N GLY A 90 -0.88 16.95 31.86
CA GLY A 90 -0.59 17.62 30.59
C GLY A 90 0.64 17.09 29.85
N VAL A 91 1.14 15.93 30.27
CA VAL A 91 2.21 15.23 29.53
C VAL A 91 1.59 14.55 28.32
N SER A 92 2.16 14.82 27.15
CA SER A 92 1.69 14.22 25.89
C SER A 92 2.18 12.77 25.77
N VAL A 93 1.26 11.85 25.56
CA VAL A 93 1.53 10.42 25.32
C VAL A 93 0.98 10.06 23.93
N SER A 94 1.78 9.37 23.13
CA SER A 94 1.48 9.08 21.72
C SER A 94 1.79 7.63 21.36
N ASP A 95 0.93 7.02 20.55
CA ASP A 95 1.18 5.74 19.87
C ASP A 95 1.66 5.93 18.40
N GLY A 96 1.99 7.17 18.02
CA GLY A 96 2.35 7.55 16.66
C GLY A 96 1.17 7.88 15.73
N ARG A 97 -0.08 7.68 16.16
CA ARG A 97 -1.29 8.12 15.44
C ARG A 97 -2.17 9.04 16.27
N THR A 98 -2.32 8.71 17.54
CA THR A 98 -3.15 9.39 18.52
C THR A 98 -2.24 10.02 19.57
N ILE A 99 -2.57 11.24 19.98
CA ILE A 99 -1.90 11.94 21.08
C ILE A 99 -2.95 12.23 22.16
N VAL A 100 -2.68 11.81 23.39
CA VAL A 100 -3.48 12.12 24.57
C VAL A 100 -2.64 12.90 25.58
N GLN A 101 -3.30 13.62 26.48
CA GLN A 101 -2.63 14.27 27.61
C GLN A 101 -3.03 13.61 28.92
N THR A 102 -2.06 13.47 29.82
CA THR A 102 -2.29 12.94 31.15
C THR A 102 -3.21 13.85 31.98
N ASP A 103 -4.06 13.23 32.80
CA ASP A 103 -4.97 13.93 33.70
C ASP A 103 -4.28 14.49 34.96
N GLY A 104 -5.07 15.03 35.91
CA GLY A 104 -4.55 15.60 37.17
C GLY A 104 -3.82 14.61 38.09
N ALA A 105 -4.08 13.31 37.93
CA ALA A 105 -3.40 12.23 38.64
C ALA A 105 -2.29 11.58 37.79
N GLY A 106 -2.00 12.11 36.60
CA GLY A 106 -1.01 11.59 35.68
C GLY A 106 -1.49 10.43 34.81
N GLY A 107 -2.77 10.05 34.90
CA GLY A 107 -3.32 8.91 34.17
C GLY A 107 -3.49 9.20 32.68
N TYR A 108 -3.26 8.19 31.83
CA TYR A 108 -3.56 8.23 30.40
C TYR A 108 -4.17 6.92 29.90
N ARG A 109 -4.90 7.00 28.78
CA ARG A 109 -5.49 5.87 28.07
C ARG A 109 -5.51 6.15 26.56
N ILE A 110 -5.04 5.20 25.75
CA ILE A 110 -5.08 5.22 24.29
C ILE A 110 -5.77 3.94 23.82
N GLU A 111 -6.75 4.07 22.93
CA GLU A 111 -7.33 2.96 22.19
C GLU A 111 -6.59 2.82 20.85
N THR A 112 -6.08 1.63 20.56
CA THR A 112 -5.33 1.32 19.34
C THR A 112 -5.86 0.05 18.68
N ASP A 113 -5.51 -0.15 17.41
CA ASP A 113 -5.86 -1.35 16.66
C ASP A 113 -4.96 -2.52 17.09
N SER A 114 -5.58 -3.62 17.54
CA SER A 114 -4.90 -4.82 18.01
C SER A 114 -3.96 -5.45 16.97
N GLU A 115 -4.17 -5.23 15.67
CA GLU A 115 -3.29 -5.72 14.60
C GLU A 115 -1.96 -4.93 14.50
N ARG A 116 -1.87 -3.75 15.13
CA ARG A 116 -0.63 -2.94 15.17
C ARG A 116 0.31 -3.32 16.32
N ARG A 117 -0.11 -4.24 17.20
CA ARG A 117 0.64 -4.70 18.39
C ARG A 117 2.06 -5.21 18.11
N ILE A 118 2.39 -5.58 16.86
CA ILE A 118 3.73 -6.06 16.48
C ILE A 118 4.73 -4.89 16.27
N THR A 119 4.26 -3.64 16.09
CA THR A 119 5.12 -2.47 15.78
C THR A 119 4.92 -1.25 16.69
N ASP A 120 4.06 -1.32 17.70
CA ASP A 120 3.68 -0.12 18.46
C ASP A 120 4.77 0.31 19.45
N LEU A 121 5.31 1.51 19.20
CA LEU A 121 6.18 2.26 20.11
C LEU A 121 5.33 3.36 20.75
N VAL A 122 5.29 3.41 22.08
CA VAL A 122 4.66 4.50 22.82
C VAL A 122 5.70 5.57 23.12
N PHE A 123 5.43 6.80 22.70
CA PHE A 123 6.27 7.96 22.95
C PHE A 123 5.63 8.83 24.03
N VAL A 124 6.38 9.11 25.09
CA VAL A 124 6.00 10.09 26.12
C VAL A 124 6.87 11.33 25.91
N SER A 125 6.24 12.46 25.60
CA SER A 125 6.93 13.74 25.44
C SER A 125 6.76 14.55 26.70
N GLN A 126 7.81 14.63 27.50
CA GLN A 126 7.88 15.58 28.59
C GLN A 126 8.25 16.94 28.00
N PRO A 127 7.34 17.94 27.96
CA PRO A 127 7.76 19.28 27.62
C PRO A 127 8.85 19.68 28.63
N GLY A 128 9.99 20.15 28.13
CA GLY A 128 10.98 20.78 29.00
C GLY A 128 10.25 21.80 29.88
N ARG A 129 10.61 21.89 31.17
CA ARG A 129 10.08 22.93 32.05
C ARG A 129 10.13 24.22 31.25
N LEU A 130 8.96 24.76 30.89
CA LEU A 130 8.87 26.08 30.29
C LEU A 130 9.29 27.02 31.41
N CYS A 131 10.59 27.23 31.50
CA CYS A 131 11.16 28.35 32.20
C CYS A 131 10.55 29.59 31.54
N CYS A 132 9.80 30.32 32.35
CA CYS A 132 9.50 31.74 32.17
C CYS A 132 8.51 32.08 31.04
N ALA A 133 7.26 32.36 31.42
CA ALA A 133 6.52 33.47 30.83
C ALA A 133 6.30 34.47 31.98
N GLY A 134 7.06 35.56 31.92
CA GLY A 134 7.02 36.67 32.88
C GLY A 134 5.85 37.61 32.69
#